data_AF-A0A2M7G207-F1
#
_entry.id   AF-A0A2M7G207-F1
#
_cell.length_a   1.000
_cell.length_b   1.000
_cell.length_c   1.000
_cell.angle_alpha   90.00
_cell.angle_beta   90.00
_cell.angle_gamma   90.00
#
_symmetry.space_group_name_H-M   'P 1'
#
loop_
_entity.id
_entity.type
_entity.pdbx_description
1 polymer ?
#
loop_
_entity_poly.entity_id
_entity_poly.type
_entity_poly.pdbx_seq_one_letter_code
_entity_poly.pdbx_strand_id
1 'polypeptide(L)'
;MGDFYAHLSQAFALRGGELPPPPPPEETEAPAQKSSLEKEALARALFTGFELPAFAQQLSRLHDGLPLPSIFAWDLLADEEIHLQELNAQELRTYRAFRQILDKGRKSGKYLQAMRELLVTYPDKQELGLLISQYLRVWHPDEHSAFVESQLQQNPHWRILKYLYAGYLLLEISQPEIDPAALKQQFLSLMENKLELHQHLPSDTLPLAWEVLAFYQTQAAWYLLGDFQLERALYAVNVCFQVSQELYPEDQEQANEAEGLLQAWFTRMNETPDATARVRVFLRPLIQARLEQIRARQTSETSD
;
A
#
# COMPACT_ATOMS: atom_id res chain seq x y z
N MET A 1 9.45 0.94 -1.47
CA MET A 1 8.17 0.63 -0.80
C MET A 1 8.07 -0.81 -0.29
N GLY A 2 8.91 -1.75 -0.77
CA GLY A 2 8.99 -3.14 -0.28
C GLY A 2 9.05 -3.34 1.25
N ASP A 3 9.74 -2.47 2.01
CA ASP A 3 9.83 -2.61 3.47
C ASP A 3 8.48 -2.46 4.20
N PHE A 4 7.55 -1.65 3.67
CA PHE A 4 6.25 -1.43 4.30
C PHE A 4 5.42 -2.73 4.39
N TYR A 5 5.56 -3.59 3.39
CA TYR A 5 4.85 -4.87 3.31
C TYR A 5 5.40 -5.95 4.22
N ALA A 6 6.73 -6.04 4.32
CA ALA A 6 7.37 -6.91 5.29
C ALA A 6 6.93 -6.57 6.72
N HIS A 7 6.76 -5.27 7.01
CA HIS A 7 6.30 -4.79 8.31
C HIS A 7 4.80 -5.02 8.54
N LEU A 8 3.94 -4.85 7.52
CA LEU A 8 2.51 -5.20 7.64
C LEU A 8 2.34 -6.67 7.97
N SER A 9 2.97 -7.57 7.19
CA SER A 9 2.91 -9.02 7.42
C SER A 9 3.39 -9.41 8.83
N GLN A 10 4.46 -8.79 9.33
CA GLN A 10 4.95 -8.99 10.71
C GLN A 10 3.99 -8.45 11.78
N ALA A 11 3.42 -7.26 11.58
CA ALA A 11 2.45 -6.67 12.51
C ALA A 11 1.18 -7.53 12.63
N PHE A 12 0.77 -8.21 11.56
CA PHE A 12 -0.33 -9.18 11.59
C PHE A 12 0.05 -10.49 12.29
N ALA A 13 1.28 -11.00 12.09
CA ALA A 13 1.76 -12.21 12.77
C ALA A 13 1.80 -12.06 14.31
N LEU A 14 2.09 -10.86 14.81
CA LEU A 14 2.16 -10.56 16.25
C LEU A 14 0.80 -10.56 16.98
N ARG A 15 -0.34 -10.64 16.28
CA ARG A 15 -1.66 -10.83 16.92
C ARG A 15 -2.07 -12.30 17.09
N GLY A 16 -1.30 -13.24 16.55
CA GLY A 16 -1.37 -14.66 16.91
C GLY A 16 -0.24 -14.97 17.90
N GLY A 17 -0.57 -15.54 19.06
CA GLY A 17 0.42 -15.85 20.10
C GLY A 17 1.64 -16.61 19.55
N GLU A 18 2.80 -16.35 20.17
CA GLU A 18 4.09 -16.97 19.85
C GLU A 18 3.93 -18.47 19.60
N LEU A 19 4.16 -18.90 18.34
CA LEU A 19 4.40 -20.31 18.07
C LEU A 19 5.76 -20.67 18.69
N PRO A 20 5.86 -21.77 19.46
CA PRO A 20 7.12 -22.21 20.03
C PRO A 20 8.14 -22.43 18.90
N PRO A 21 9.45 -22.20 19.17
CA PRO A 21 10.48 -22.34 18.17
C PRO A 21 10.42 -23.77 17.57
N PRO A 22 10.54 -23.90 16.24
CA PRO A 22 10.55 -25.21 15.62
C PRO A 22 11.72 -26.02 16.18
N PRO A 23 11.56 -27.35 16.39
CA PRO A 23 12.66 -28.21 16.72
C PRO A 23 13.75 -28.10 15.64
N PRO A 24 15.03 -28.31 15.99
CA PRO A 24 16.14 -28.15 15.05
C PRO A 24 15.95 -29.06 13.83
N PRO A 25 16.39 -28.62 12.64
CA PRO A 25 16.03 -29.27 11.39
C PRO A 25 16.67 -30.66 11.30
N GLU A 26 15.82 -31.68 11.19
CA GLU A 26 16.22 -32.93 10.54
C GLU A 26 16.36 -32.65 9.05
N GLU A 27 17.52 -32.98 8.49
CA GLU A 27 17.82 -32.86 7.06
C GLU A 27 16.79 -33.65 6.25
N THR A 28 15.83 -32.95 5.66
CA THR A 28 15.01 -33.50 4.58
C THR A 28 14.78 -32.44 3.50
N GLU A 29 15.19 -32.82 2.29
CA GLU A 29 15.17 -32.00 1.08
C GLU A 29 13.77 -31.45 0.76
N ALA A 30 13.76 -30.16 0.44
CA ALA A 30 12.70 -29.32 -0.15
C ALA A 30 11.51 -30.02 -0.85
N PRO A 31 10.30 -29.94 -0.23
CA PRO A 31 9.04 -29.91 -0.98
C PRO A 31 8.12 -28.72 -0.58
N ALA A 32 8.46 -27.97 0.47
CA ALA A 32 7.54 -26.98 1.06
C ALA A 32 7.35 -25.71 0.21
N GLN A 33 8.41 -25.24 -0.46
CA GLN A 33 8.39 -23.97 -1.20
C GLN A 33 7.50 -24.00 -2.47
N LYS A 34 7.44 -25.13 -3.20
CA LYS A 34 6.58 -25.24 -4.39
C LYS A 34 5.09 -25.15 -4.06
N SER A 35 4.67 -25.71 -2.92
CA SER A 35 3.24 -25.68 -2.53
C SER A 35 2.75 -24.31 -2.06
N SER A 36 3.65 -23.42 -1.62
CA SER A 36 3.29 -22.04 -1.23
C SER A 36 3.05 -21.17 -2.46
N LEU A 37 3.99 -21.22 -3.42
CA LEU A 37 3.93 -20.47 -4.67
C LEU A 37 2.69 -20.82 -5.51
N GLU A 38 2.32 -22.10 -5.58
CA GLU A 38 1.10 -22.53 -6.29
C GLU A 38 -0.18 -22.02 -5.62
N LYS A 39 -0.21 -21.95 -4.28
CA LYS A 39 -1.33 -21.39 -3.53
C LYS A 39 -1.42 -19.87 -3.70
N GLU A 40 -0.29 -19.18 -3.70
CA GLU A 40 -0.19 -17.73 -3.92
C GLU A 40 -0.65 -17.34 -5.33
N ALA A 41 -0.20 -18.06 -6.35
CA ALA A 41 -0.65 -17.86 -7.74
C ALA A 41 -2.16 -18.08 -7.91
N LEU A 42 -2.69 -19.16 -7.31
CA LEU A 42 -4.12 -19.46 -7.32
C LEU A 42 -4.93 -18.38 -6.57
N ALA A 43 -4.43 -17.93 -5.43
CA ALA A 43 -5.02 -16.85 -4.65
C ALA A 43 -5.08 -15.54 -5.46
N ARG A 44 -3.99 -15.15 -6.12
CA ARG A 44 -3.97 -13.98 -7.01
C ARG A 44 -5.02 -14.11 -8.12
N ALA A 45 -5.06 -15.25 -8.80
CA ALA A 45 -6.01 -15.49 -9.87
C ALA A 45 -7.48 -15.39 -9.42
N LEU A 46 -7.77 -15.79 -8.18
CA LEU A 46 -9.13 -15.80 -7.63
C LEU A 46 -9.58 -14.47 -7.03
N PHE A 47 -8.66 -13.68 -6.46
CA PHE A 47 -8.99 -12.54 -5.62
C PHE A 47 -8.53 -11.19 -6.17
N THR A 48 -7.72 -11.17 -7.23
CA THR A 48 -7.25 -9.93 -7.89
C THR A 48 -7.53 -9.88 -9.39
N GLY A 49 -7.43 -8.68 -9.96
CA GLY A 49 -7.66 -8.44 -11.38
C GLY A 49 -9.15 -8.35 -11.75
N PHE A 50 -10.00 -7.92 -10.79
CA PHE A 50 -11.38 -7.56 -11.08
C PHE A 50 -11.45 -6.15 -11.67
N GLU A 51 -12.41 -5.91 -12.56
CA GLU A 51 -12.70 -4.57 -13.05
C GLU A 51 -13.18 -3.66 -11.90
N LEU A 52 -12.45 -2.58 -11.62
CA LEU A 52 -12.74 -1.66 -10.53
C LEU A 52 -14.18 -1.10 -10.56
N PRO A 53 -14.77 -0.74 -11.72
CA PRO A 53 -16.16 -0.31 -11.79
C PRO A 53 -17.16 -1.35 -11.27
N ALA A 54 -17.00 -2.61 -11.69
CA ALA A 54 -17.88 -3.70 -11.27
C ALA A 54 -17.73 -3.98 -9.76
N PHE A 55 -16.50 -3.89 -9.24
CA PHE A 55 -16.24 -4.08 -7.82
C PHE A 55 -16.83 -2.92 -6.99
N ALA A 56 -16.66 -1.66 -7.39
CA ALA A 56 -17.27 -0.52 -6.71
C ALA A 56 -18.82 -0.63 -6.67
N GLN A 57 -19.43 -1.10 -7.76
CA GLN A 57 -20.87 -1.39 -7.78
C GLN A 57 -21.24 -2.49 -6.78
N GLN A 58 -20.42 -3.53 -6.63
CA GLN A 58 -20.67 -4.59 -5.67
C GLN A 58 -20.54 -4.09 -4.22
N LEU A 59 -19.59 -3.20 -3.92
CA LEU A 59 -19.46 -2.56 -2.61
C LEU A 59 -20.71 -1.74 -2.22
N SER A 60 -21.38 -1.10 -3.19
CA SER A 60 -22.60 -0.33 -2.93
C SER A 60 -23.74 -1.16 -2.31
N ARG A 61 -23.69 -2.49 -2.42
CA ARG A 61 -24.68 -3.43 -1.87
C ARG A 61 -24.45 -3.78 -0.40
N LEU A 62 -23.31 -3.38 0.19
CA LEU A 62 -22.98 -3.70 1.58
C LEU A 62 -23.76 -2.87 2.60
N HIS A 63 -24.30 -1.70 2.20
CA HIS A 63 -25.03 -0.77 3.08
C HIS A 63 -24.31 -0.46 4.40
N ASP A 64 -22.98 -0.35 4.37
CA ASP A 64 -22.11 -0.18 5.54
C ASP A 64 -21.92 1.28 5.98
N GLY A 65 -22.60 2.23 5.33
CA GLY A 65 -22.55 3.65 5.67
C GLY A 65 -21.24 4.37 5.31
N LEU A 66 -20.32 3.68 4.64
CA LEU A 66 -19.04 4.24 4.21
C LEU A 66 -19.11 4.81 2.79
N PRO A 67 -18.24 5.79 2.46
CA PRO A 67 -18.20 6.39 1.13
C PRO A 67 -17.99 5.31 0.06
N LEU A 68 -18.60 5.52 -1.10
CA LEU A 68 -18.43 4.65 -2.25
C LEU A 68 -17.19 5.07 -3.03
N PRO A 69 -16.40 4.11 -3.54
CA PRO A 69 -15.28 4.45 -4.40
C PRO A 69 -15.76 5.15 -5.67
N SER A 70 -15.04 6.22 -6.04
CA SER A 70 -15.23 6.87 -7.34
C SER A 70 -14.38 6.15 -8.38
N ILE A 71 -14.87 6.08 -9.62
CA ILE A 71 -14.10 5.58 -10.75
C ILE A 71 -13.34 6.76 -11.34
N PHE A 72 -12.01 6.68 -11.35
CA PHE A 72 -11.14 7.69 -11.95
C PHE A 72 -9.96 7.03 -12.66
N ALA A 73 -9.43 7.72 -13.65
CA ALA A 73 -8.13 7.39 -14.24
C ALA A 73 -7.00 7.98 -13.37
N TRP A 74 -5.78 7.52 -13.60
CA TRP A 74 -4.58 8.07 -12.97
C TRP A 74 -3.50 8.31 -14.02
N ASP A 75 -2.60 9.23 -13.70
CA ASP A 75 -1.45 9.54 -14.55
C ASP A 75 -0.26 8.65 -14.17
N LEU A 76 0.25 7.92 -15.16
CA LEU A 76 1.49 7.13 -15.04
C LEU A 76 2.73 8.02 -15.08
N LEU A 77 2.60 9.21 -15.67
CA LEU A 77 3.68 10.14 -15.90
C LEU A 77 3.72 11.20 -14.81
N ALA A 78 4.49 10.91 -13.77
CA ALA A 78 5.34 11.91 -13.17
C ALA A 78 6.75 11.33 -13.21
N ASP A 79 7.56 11.77 -14.17
CA ASP A 79 9.00 11.60 -14.01
C ASP A 79 9.33 12.32 -12.69
N GLU A 80 9.80 11.58 -11.68
CA GLU A 80 10.15 12.16 -10.37
C GLU A 80 11.10 13.36 -10.57
N GLU A 81 11.88 13.37 -11.66
CA GLU A 81 12.76 14.47 -12.00
C GLU A 81 12.03 15.71 -12.55
N ILE A 82 10.81 15.60 -13.08
CA ILE A 82 9.99 16.76 -13.48
C ILE A 82 9.72 17.67 -12.28
N HIS A 83 9.42 17.09 -11.12
CA HIS A 83 9.19 17.86 -9.89
C HIS A 83 10.48 18.48 -9.33
N LEU A 84 11.64 17.98 -9.78
CA LEU A 84 12.98 18.38 -9.36
C LEU A 84 13.72 19.24 -10.39
N GLN A 85 13.05 19.72 -11.45
CA GLN A 85 13.69 20.50 -12.53
C GLN A 85 14.33 21.81 -12.06
N GLU A 86 13.87 22.35 -10.92
CA GLU A 86 14.44 23.55 -10.30
C GLU A 86 15.78 23.30 -9.61
N LEU A 87 16.10 22.03 -9.29
CA LEU A 87 17.38 21.67 -8.69
C LEU A 87 18.51 21.85 -9.70
N ASN A 88 19.58 22.53 -9.27
CA ASN A 88 20.78 22.59 -10.08
C ASN A 88 21.51 21.22 -10.14
N ALA A 89 22.47 21.09 -11.05
CA ALA A 89 23.17 19.82 -11.28
C ALA A 89 23.92 19.27 -10.05
N GLN A 90 24.32 20.10 -9.09
CA GLN A 90 24.95 19.65 -7.85
C GLN A 90 23.91 19.14 -6.85
N GLU A 91 22.77 19.81 -6.75
CA GLU A 91 21.66 19.45 -5.86
C GLU A 91 21.01 18.14 -6.32
N LEU A 92 20.78 17.99 -7.62
CA LEU A 92 20.27 16.75 -8.20
C LEU A 92 21.23 15.57 -7.98
N ARG A 93 22.55 15.81 -8.03
CA ARG A 93 23.55 14.79 -7.66
C ARG A 93 23.45 14.39 -6.20
N THR A 94 23.25 15.35 -5.29
CA THR A 94 23.03 15.06 -3.86
C THR A 94 21.78 14.23 -3.64
N TYR A 95 20.66 14.62 -4.27
CA TYR A 95 19.39 13.87 -4.24
C TYR A 95 19.58 12.41 -4.68
N ARG A 96 20.12 12.21 -5.90
CA ARG A 96 20.33 10.87 -6.47
C ARG A 96 21.28 10.03 -5.63
N ALA A 97 22.35 10.62 -5.10
CA ALA A 97 23.29 9.93 -4.22
C ALA A 97 22.64 9.51 -2.90
N PHE A 98 21.79 10.36 -2.31
CA PHE A 98 21.07 10.00 -1.09
C PHE A 98 20.06 8.89 -1.31
N ARG A 99 19.28 8.95 -2.41
CA ARG A 99 18.39 7.85 -2.81
C ARG A 99 19.15 6.53 -2.94
N GLN A 100 20.27 6.51 -3.65
CA GLN A 100 21.09 5.30 -3.77
C GLN A 100 21.65 4.80 -2.43
N ILE A 101 21.91 5.68 -1.47
CA ILE A 101 22.31 5.30 -0.11
C ILE A 101 21.17 4.60 0.60
N LEU A 102 19.94 5.12 0.47
CA LEU A 102 18.73 4.53 1.02
C LEU A 102 18.43 3.16 0.39
N ASP A 103 18.50 3.05 -0.93
CA ASP A 103 18.26 1.79 -1.66
C ASP A 103 19.26 0.70 -1.26
N LYS A 104 20.48 1.10 -0.88
CA LYS A 104 21.52 0.19 -0.36
C LYS A 104 21.40 -0.08 1.14
N GLY A 105 20.40 0.47 1.83
CA GLY A 105 20.19 0.31 3.27
C GLY A 105 21.31 0.92 4.13
N ARG A 106 21.98 1.99 3.66
CA ARG A 106 23.14 2.57 4.35
C ARG A 106 22.79 3.85 5.11
N LYS A 107 23.42 4.02 6.28
CA LYS A 107 23.34 5.26 7.07
C LYS A 107 24.35 6.30 6.56
N SER A 108 23.93 7.54 6.31
CA SER A 108 24.83 8.68 6.07
C SER A 108 24.31 10.00 6.64
N GLY A 109 24.88 10.45 7.76
CA GLY A 109 24.52 11.74 8.36
C GLY A 109 24.89 12.96 7.49
N LYS A 110 25.98 12.87 6.72
CA LYS A 110 26.40 13.94 5.79
C LYS A 110 25.35 14.20 4.72
N TYR A 111 24.82 13.15 4.09
CA TYR A 111 23.78 13.32 3.07
C TYR A 111 22.42 13.68 3.69
N LEU A 112 22.09 13.17 4.89
CA LEU A 112 20.89 13.64 5.61
C LEU A 112 20.94 15.16 5.82
N GLN A 113 22.06 15.69 6.32
CA GLN A 113 22.22 17.12 6.55
C GLN A 113 22.08 17.92 5.24
N ALA A 114 22.74 17.47 4.17
CA ALA A 114 22.63 18.11 2.86
C ALA A 114 21.19 18.09 2.33
N MET A 115 20.44 17.01 2.55
CA MET A 115 19.04 16.92 2.16
C MET A 115 18.14 17.84 2.99
N ARG A 116 18.39 17.98 4.31
CA ARG A 116 17.68 18.95 5.16
C ARG A 116 17.92 20.38 4.68
N GLU A 117 19.15 20.70 4.28
CA GLU A 117 19.48 22.01 3.69
C GLU A 117 18.78 22.25 2.35
N LEU A 118 18.69 21.21 1.49
CA LEU A 118 17.89 21.29 0.27
C LEU A 118 16.42 21.52 0.57
N LEU A 119 15.84 20.83 1.56
CA LEU A 119 14.44 21.01 1.92
C LEU A 119 14.14 22.40 2.48
N VAL A 120 15.09 23.00 3.22
CA VAL A 120 14.96 24.41 3.66
C VAL A 120 14.96 25.36 2.45
N THR A 121 15.74 25.04 1.42
CA THR A 121 15.83 25.86 0.19
C THR A 121 14.60 25.69 -0.71
N TYR A 122 14.05 24.48 -0.78
CA TYR A 122 12.91 24.10 -1.60
C TYR A 122 11.80 23.48 -0.74
N PRO A 123 11.12 24.28 0.11
CA PRO A 123 10.21 23.79 1.15
C PRO A 123 8.90 23.20 0.63
N ASP A 124 8.61 23.36 -0.67
CA ASP A 124 7.43 22.85 -1.36
C ASP A 124 7.66 21.48 -2.03
N LYS A 125 8.92 21.01 -2.13
CA LYS A 125 9.29 19.76 -2.80
C LYS A 125 9.09 18.54 -1.89
N GLN A 126 7.93 17.89 -2.05
CA GLN A 126 7.54 16.73 -1.25
C GLN A 126 8.56 15.58 -1.34
N GLU A 127 9.22 15.39 -2.50
CA GLU A 127 10.19 14.33 -2.75
C GLU A 127 11.38 14.38 -1.78
N LEU A 128 11.84 15.59 -1.43
CA LEU A 128 12.90 15.79 -0.44
C LEU A 128 12.42 15.35 0.95
N GLY A 129 11.20 15.74 1.31
CA GLY A 129 10.55 15.35 2.56
C GLY A 129 10.36 13.84 2.68
N LEU A 130 9.99 13.16 1.59
CA LEU A 130 9.81 11.70 1.55
C LEU A 130 11.13 10.96 1.80
N LEU A 131 12.22 11.34 1.13
CA LEU A 131 13.52 10.69 1.35
C LEU A 131 14.04 10.92 2.77
N ILE A 132 13.88 12.13 3.32
CA ILE A 132 14.23 12.41 4.71
C ILE A 132 13.37 11.57 5.66
N SER A 133 12.05 11.52 5.44
CA SER A 133 11.12 10.70 6.22
C SER A 133 11.52 9.23 6.20
N GLN A 134 11.81 8.66 5.03
CA GLN A 134 12.28 7.28 4.89
C GLN A 134 13.57 7.04 5.66
N TYR A 135 14.51 7.99 5.62
CA TYR A 135 15.73 7.91 6.40
C TYR A 135 15.47 7.90 7.91
N LEU A 136 14.72 8.89 8.39
CA LEU A 136 14.46 9.03 9.83
C LEU A 136 13.73 7.80 10.37
N ARG A 137 12.76 7.26 9.64
CA ARG A 137 12.05 6.04 10.05
C ARG A 137 12.98 4.88 10.37
N VAL A 138 14.05 4.69 9.60
CA VAL A 138 14.97 3.56 9.78
C VAL A 138 16.05 3.83 10.81
N TRP A 139 16.68 5.01 10.79
CA TRP A 139 17.89 5.28 11.58
C TRP A 139 17.68 6.22 12.77
N HIS A 140 16.56 6.93 12.84
CA HIS A 140 16.21 7.94 13.84
C HIS A 140 14.68 7.97 14.12
N PRO A 141 14.08 6.84 14.53
CA PRO A 141 12.62 6.71 14.67
C PRO A 141 12.03 7.76 15.65
N ASP A 142 12.76 8.10 16.71
CA ASP A 142 12.35 9.12 17.69
C ASP A 142 12.17 10.53 17.06
N GLU A 143 12.89 10.83 15.97
CA GLU A 143 12.77 12.10 15.24
C GLU A 143 11.72 12.04 14.12
N HIS A 144 11.29 10.84 13.71
CA HIS A 144 10.49 10.63 12.49
C HIS A 144 9.10 11.27 12.59
N SER A 145 8.33 10.94 13.62
CA SER A 145 6.99 11.49 13.83
C SER A 145 7.01 13.02 13.93
N ALA A 146 7.91 13.58 14.75
CA ALA A 146 8.04 15.02 14.91
C ALA A 146 8.40 15.73 13.59
N PHE A 147 9.27 15.12 12.78
CA PHE A 147 9.59 15.64 11.45
C PHE A 147 8.36 15.63 10.54
N VAL A 148 7.68 14.48 10.41
CA VAL A 148 6.55 14.34 9.48
C VAL A 148 5.37 15.23 9.89
N GLU A 149 5.02 15.27 11.17
CA GLU A 149 3.96 16.16 11.68
C GLU A 149 4.27 17.63 11.37
N SER A 150 5.50 18.07 11.61
CA SER A 150 5.94 19.43 11.28
C SER A 150 5.84 19.73 9.78
N GLN A 151 6.25 18.77 8.94
CA GLN A 151 6.14 18.92 7.48
C GLN A 151 4.68 18.97 7.01
N LEU A 152 3.79 18.14 7.56
CA LEU A 152 2.38 18.12 7.17
C LEU A 152 1.61 19.33 7.69
N GLN A 153 2.03 19.93 8.81
CA GLN A 153 1.50 21.22 9.28
C GLN A 153 1.88 22.37 8.33
N GLN A 154 3.11 22.37 7.81
CA GLN A 154 3.60 23.41 6.90
C GLN A 154 3.10 23.19 5.46
N ASN A 155 2.99 21.92 5.05
CA ASN A 155 2.61 21.50 3.70
C ASN A 155 1.45 20.48 3.75
N PRO A 156 0.21 20.90 4.07
CA PRO A 156 -0.95 19.98 4.18
C PRO A 156 -1.31 19.23 2.88
N HIS A 157 -0.81 19.75 1.75
CA HIS A 157 -1.02 19.22 0.41
C HIS A 157 -0.04 18.09 0.04
N TRP A 158 0.93 17.76 0.90
CA TRP A 158 1.86 16.65 0.68
C TRP A 158 1.19 15.28 0.92
N ARG A 159 0.33 14.90 -0.02
CA ARG A 159 -0.61 13.78 0.14
C ARG A 159 0.06 12.43 0.32
N ILE A 160 1.10 12.09 -0.44
CA ILE A 160 1.78 10.80 -0.24
C ILE A 160 2.59 10.74 1.06
N LEU A 161 3.18 11.85 1.52
CA LEU A 161 3.79 11.85 2.86
C LEU A 161 2.71 11.58 3.92
N LYS A 162 1.55 12.22 3.80
CA LYS A 162 0.37 12.00 4.65
C LYS A 162 -0.07 10.53 4.62
N TYR A 163 -0.23 9.92 3.44
CA TYR A 163 -0.69 8.54 3.32
C TYR A 163 0.32 7.54 3.87
N LEU A 164 1.61 7.68 3.51
CA LEU A 164 2.66 6.80 4.02
C LEU A 164 2.82 6.90 5.54
N TYR A 165 2.66 8.11 6.09
CA TYR A 165 2.68 8.31 7.54
C TYR A 165 1.46 7.70 8.22
N ALA A 166 0.27 7.86 7.64
CA ALA A 166 -0.94 7.21 8.11
C ALA A 166 -0.79 5.68 8.10
N GLY A 167 -0.21 5.10 7.04
CA GLY A 167 0.12 3.68 6.98
C GLY A 167 1.15 3.27 8.03
N TYR A 168 2.16 4.09 8.28
CA TYR A 168 3.15 3.87 9.33
C TYR A 168 2.51 3.81 10.72
N LEU A 169 1.61 4.75 11.07
CA LEU A 169 0.88 4.70 12.34
C LEU A 169 0.12 3.38 12.50
N LEU A 170 -0.54 2.89 11.45
CA LEU A 170 -1.27 1.61 11.51
C LEU A 170 -0.38 0.41 11.82
N LEU A 171 0.90 0.45 11.47
CA LEU A 171 1.85 -0.60 11.82
C LEU A 171 2.20 -0.61 13.31
N GLU A 172 2.12 0.53 13.98
CA GLU A 172 2.40 0.62 15.41
C GLU A 172 1.27 0.00 16.25
N ILE A 173 0.10 -0.30 15.69
CA ILE A 173 -1.06 -0.89 16.40
C ILE A 173 -0.79 -2.26 17.03
N SER A 174 0.34 -2.88 16.71
CA SER A 174 0.79 -4.16 17.29
C SER A 174 1.72 -3.96 18.49
N GLN A 175 2.07 -2.72 18.84
CA GLN A 175 2.83 -2.43 20.05
C GLN A 175 1.93 -2.53 21.29
N PRO A 176 2.33 -3.27 22.35
CA PRO A 176 1.52 -3.52 23.54
C PRO A 176 1.06 -2.24 24.25
N GLU A 177 1.84 -1.16 24.17
CA GLU A 177 1.62 0.09 24.87
C GLU A 177 0.64 1.03 24.17
N ILE A 178 0.26 0.73 22.93
CA ILE A 178 -0.55 1.61 22.09
C ILE A 178 -2.04 1.23 22.19
N ASP A 179 -2.88 2.19 22.59
CA ASP A 179 -4.33 2.05 22.53
C ASP A 179 -4.81 2.02 21.06
N PRO A 180 -5.39 0.90 20.58
CA PRO A 180 -5.88 0.80 19.22
C PRO A 180 -6.95 1.86 18.89
N ALA A 181 -7.78 2.26 19.86
CA ALA A 181 -8.81 3.27 19.61
C ALA A 181 -8.21 4.67 19.41
N ALA A 182 -7.20 5.03 20.20
CA ALA A 182 -6.47 6.28 20.03
C ALA A 182 -5.75 6.34 18.68
N LEU A 183 -5.09 5.25 18.27
CA LEU A 183 -4.38 5.18 17.00
C LEU A 183 -5.34 5.27 15.80
N LYS A 184 -6.51 4.63 15.90
CA LYS A 184 -7.60 4.80 14.92
C LYS A 184 -8.04 6.27 14.78
N GLN A 185 -8.20 6.98 15.89
CA GLN A 185 -8.57 8.39 15.87
C GLN A 185 -7.46 9.25 15.27
N GLN A 186 -6.20 8.96 15.56
CA GLN A 186 -5.06 9.64 14.94
C GLN A 186 -5.05 9.43 13.42
N PHE A 187 -5.27 8.20 12.95
CA PHE A 187 -5.40 7.88 11.54
C PHE A 187 -6.52 8.69 10.87
N LEU A 188 -7.74 8.64 11.45
CA LEU A 188 -8.89 9.37 10.89
C LEU A 188 -8.67 10.88 10.89
N SER A 189 -8.04 11.42 11.94
CA SER A 189 -7.69 12.84 12.02
C SER A 189 -6.68 13.23 10.93
N LEU A 190 -5.62 12.43 10.76
CA LEU A 190 -4.58 12.65 9.75
C LEU A 190 -5.16 12.58 8.32
N MET A 191 -6.09 11.65 8.10
CA MET A 191 -6.82 11.48 6.85
C MET A 191 -8.01 12.43 6.71
N GLU A 192 -8.21 13.38 7.64
CA GLU A 192 -9.30 14.36 7.61
C GLU A 192 -10.71 13.73 7.50
N ASN A 193 -10.90 12.52 8.05
CA ASN A 193 -12.10 11.68 7.91
C ASN A 193 -12.49 11.36 6.45
N LYS A 194 -11.55 11.46 5.52
CA LYS A 194 -11.73 11.13 4.10
C LYS A 194 -11.16 9.75 3.81
N LEU A 195 -12.04 8.81 3.47
CA LEU A 195 -11.73 7.39 3.28
C LEU A 195 -11.61 6.97 1.80
N GLU A 196 -11.84 7.90 0.87
CA GLU A 196 -11.66 7.67 -0.57
C GLU A 196 -10.75 8.73 -1.19
N LEU A 197 -9.92 8.32 -2.15
CA LEU A 197 -8.87 9.19 -2.71
C LEU A 197 -9.45 10.45 -3.36
N HIS A 198 -10.57 10.32 -4.09
CA HIS A 198 -11.24 11.44 -4.75
C HIS A 198 -11.66 12.57 -3.78
N GLN A 199 -11.81 12.28 -2.47
CA GLN A 199 -12.13 13.28 -1.46
C GLN A 199 -10.91 14.14 -1.08
N HIS A 200 -9.70 13.68 -1.39
CA HIS A 200 -8.43 14.36 -1.17
C HIS A 200 -7.94 15.15 -2.39
N LEU A 201 -8.57 14.94 -3.55
CA LEU A 201 -8.17 15.54 -4.81
C LEU A 201 -9.09 16.74 -5.15
N PRO A 202 -8.54 17.79 -5.79
CA PRO A 202 -9.36 18.77 -6.49
C PRO A 202 -10.18 18.09 -7.61
N SER A 203 -11.37 18.62 -7.91
CA SER A 203 -12.33 18.00 -8.83
C SER A 203 -11.81 17.76 -10.26
N ASP A 204 -10.78 18.50 -10.69
CA ASP A 204 -10.23 18.46 -12.06
C ASP A 204 -8.81 17.87 -12.11
N THR A 205 -8.36 17.19 -11.05
CA THR A 205 -6.98 16.66 -10.97
C THR A 205 -6.98 15.14 -11.00
N LEU A 206 -6.25 14.58 -11.96
CA LEU A 206 -5.94 13.15 -11.95
C LEU A 206 -4.85 12.88 -10.90
N PRO A 207 -5.01 11.86 -10.05
CA PRO A 207 -3.94 11.46 -9.15
C PRO A 207 -2.81 10.81 -9.93
N LEU A 208 -1.59 10.96 -9.40
CA LEU A 208 -0.43 10.23 -9.89
C LEU A 208 -0.51 8.76 -9.43
N ALA A 209 -0.06 7.83 -10.27
CA ALA A 209 -0.14 6.40 -9.98
C ALA A 209 0.48 6.01 -8.63
N TRP A 210 1.63 6.58 -8.26
CA TRP A 210 2.24 6.36 -6.95
C TRP A 210 1.39 6.92 -5.79
N GLU A 211 0.58 7.94 -6.02
CA GLU A 211 -0.32 8.52 -5.02
C GLU A 211 -1.49 7.56 -4.76
N VAL A 212 -2.06 7.04 -5.86
CA VAL A 212 -3.10 6.00 -5.81
C VAL A 212 -2.60 4.79 -5.03
N LEU A 213 -1.40 4.31 -5.37
CA LEU A 213 -0.79 3.16 -4.73
C LEU A 213 -0.59 3.39 -3.22
N ALA A 214 0.04 4.50 -2.82
CA ALA A 214 0.27 4.83 -1.40
C ALA A 214 -1.05 4.97 -0.61
N PHE A 215 -2.07 5.59 -1.21
CA PHE A 215 -3.38 5.74 -0.60
C PHE A 215 -4.06 4.39 -0.38
N TYR A 216 -4.19 3.57 -1.43
CA TYR A 216 -4.94 2.32 -1.34
C TYR A 216 -4.18 1.23 -0.57
N GLN A 217 -2.85 1.24 -0.53
CA GLN A 217 -2.07 0.43 0.41
C GLN A 217 -2.45 0.75 1.85
N THR A 218 -2.50 2.04 2.18
CA THR A 218 -2.85 2.55 3.49
C THR A 218 -4.30 2.23 3.87
N GLN A 219 -5.24 2.40 2.93
CA GLN A 219 -6.64 2.04 3.15
C GLN A 219 -6.83 0.54 3.32
N ALA A 220 -6.12 -0.30 2.56
CA ALA A 220 -6.15 -1.75 2.75
C ALA A 220 -5.73 -2.12 4.18
N ALA A 221 -4.63 -1.54 4.68
CA ALA A 221 -4.18 -1.73 6.05
C ALA A 221 -5.23 -1.25 7.07
N TRP A 222 -5.85 -0.09 6.84
CA TRP A 222 -6.91 0.45 7.68
C TRP A 222 -8.11 -0.50 7.78
N TYR A 223 -8.62 -0.99 6.65
CA TYR A 223 -9.76 -1.90 6.64
C TYR A 223 -9.43 -3.27 7.27
N LEU A 224 -8.18 -3.71 7.18
CA LEU A 224 -7.70 -4.97 7.79
C LEU A 224 -7.45 -4.89 9.30
N LEU A 225 -6.96 -3.75 9.79
CA LEU A 225 -6.54 -3.56 11.19
C LEU A 225 -7.58 -2.83 12.03
N GLY A 226 -8.29 -1.90 11.39
CA GLY A 226 -9.25 -1.01 12.01
C GLY A 226 -10.58 -1.70 12.23
N ASP A 227 -11.38 -1.78 11.17
CA ASP A 227 -12.81 -2.09 11.29
C ASP A 227 -13.21 -3.43 10.63
N PHE A 228 -12.22 -4.27 10.28
CA PHE A 228 -12.40 -5.63 9.73
C PHE A 228 -13.34 -5.69 8.51
N GLN A 229 -13.17 -4.74 7.59
CA GLN A 229 -13.97 -4.63 6.36
C GLN A 229 -13.26 -5.32 5.19
N LEU A 230 -13.26 -6.65 5.23
CA LEU A 230 -12.51 -7.50 4.30
C LEU A 230 -12.85 -7.25 2.83
N GLU A 231 -14.11 -6.94 2.52
CA GLU A 231 -14.58 -6.61 1.18
C GLU A 231 -13.96 -5.30 0.65
N ARG A 232 -13.85 -4.27 1.51
CA ARG A 232 -13.21 -2.98 1.18
C ARG A 232 -11.69 -3.08 1.13
N ALA A 233 -11.10 -3.86 2.04
CA ALA A 233 -9.68 -4.19 1.98
C ALA A 233 -9.35 -4.86 0.64
N LEU A 234 -10.17 -5.81 0.19
CA LEU A 234 -9.95 -6.50 -1.07
C LEU A 234 -10.12 -5.59 -2.30
N TYR A 235 -11.05 -4.63 -2.24
CA TYR A 235 -11.16 -3.59 -3.26
C TYR A 235 -9.88 -2.76 -3.34
N ALA A 236 -9.37 -2.26 -2.21
CA ALA A 236 -8.13 -1.49 -2.16
C ALA A 236 -6.94 -2.30 -2.70
N VAL A 237 -6.86 -3.61 -2.39
CA VAL A 237 -5.86 -4.52 -2.94
C VAL A 237 -5.99 -4.66 -4.47
N ASN A 238 -7.20 -4.69 -5.02
CA ASN A 238 -7.40 -4.73 -6.48
C ASN A 238 -7.00 -3.43 -7.17
N VAL A 239 -7.22 -2.27 -6.53
CA VAL A 239 -6.71 -0.99 -7.04
C VAL A 239 -5.18 -1.00 -7.07
N CYS A 240 -4.53 -1.38 -5.97
CA CYS A 240 -3.07 -1.50 -5.92
C CYS A 240 -2.54 -2.45 -6.99
N PHE A 241 -3.17 -3.61 -7.15
CA PHE A 241 -2.80 -4.59 -8.16
C PHE A 241 -2.85 -4.01 -9.58
N GLN A 242 -3.93 -3.32 -9.95
CA GLN A 242 -4.06 -2.72 -11.27
C GLN A 242 -3.01 -1.62 -11.50
N VAL A 243 -2.82 -0.73 -10.53
CA VAL A 243 -1.84 0.36 -10.61
C VAL A 243 -0.40 -0.19 -10.74
N SER A 244 -0.06 -1.22 -9.95
CA SER A 244 1.26 -1.85 -10.02
C SER A 244 1.53 -2.52 -11.37
N GLN A 245 0.53 -3.11 -12.01
CA GLN A 245 0.67 -3.67 -13.37
C GLN A 245 0.97 -2.61 -14.42
N GLU A 246 0.41 -1.41 -14.27
CA GLU A 246 0.64 -0.31 -15.20
C GLU A 246 1.98 0.41 -14.94
N LEU A 247 2.41 0.50 -13.67
CA LEU A 247 3.70 1.07 -13.29
C LEU A 247 4.89 0.18 -13.64
N TYR A 248 4.74 -1.14 -13.50
CA TYR A 248 5.82 -2.12 -13.66
C TYR A 248 5.44 -3.23 -14.66
N PRO A 249 5.22 -2.90 -15.95
CA PRO A 249 4.74 -3.86 -16.94
C PRO A 249 5.76 -4.98 -17.25
N GLU A 250 7.06 -4.71 -17.08
CA GLU A 250 8.15 -5.63 -17.40
C GLU A 250 8.74 -6.35 -16.18
N ASP A 251 8.45 -5.86 -14.97
CA ASP A 251 9.00 -6.39 -13.71
C ASP A 251 7.87 -7.02 -12.88
N GLN A 252 7.59 -8.29 -13.18
CA GLN A 252 6.57 -9.06 -12.47
C GLN A 252 6.88 -9.22 -10.97
N GLU A 253 8.15 -9.07 -10.56
CA GLU A 253 8.57 -9.15 -9.17
C GLU A 253 8.23 -7.85 -8.41
N GLN A 254 8.38 -6.68 -9.06
CA GLN A 254 7.89 -5.40 -8.52
C GLN A 254 6.37 -5.24 -8.63
N ALA A 255 5.73 -5.86 -9.62
CA ALA A 255 4.27 -5.95 -9.68
C ALA A 255 3.65 -6.74 -8.51
N ASN A 256 4.47 -7.36 -7.65
CA ASN A 256 4.05 -8.11 -6.46
C ASN A 256 3.88 -7.24 -5.20
N GLU A 257 3.92 -5.90 -5.29
CA GLU A 257 3.61 -5.05 -4.13
C GLU A 257 2.20 -5.34 -3.54
N ALA A 258 1.22 -5.75 -4.36
CA ALA A 258 -0.09 -6.21 -3.88
C ALA A 258 -0.04 -7.56 -3.11
N GLU A 259 1.03 -8.35 -3.25
CA GLU A 259 1.15 -9.70 -2.66
C GLU A 259 1.24 -9.67 -1.14
N GLY A 260 2.02 -8.74 -0.59
CA GLY A 260 2.11 -8.56 0.86
C GLY A 260 0.74 -8.20 1.49
N LEU A 261 -0.05 -7.37 0.81
CA LEU A 261 -1.41 -7.04 1.25
C LEU A 261 -2.37 -8.21 1.10
N LEU A 262 -2.26 -8.97 0.01
CA LEU A 262 -3.05 -10.18 -0.18
C LEU A 262 -2.77 -11.18 0.94
N GLN A 263 -1.50 -11.42 1.27
CA GLN A 263 -1.12 -12.32 2.35
C GLN A 263 -1.68 -11.86 3.69
N ALA A 264 -1.51 -10.58 4.02
CA ALA A 264 -2.10 -9.97 5.22
C ALA A 264 -3.63 -10.14 5.27
N TRP A 265 -4.30 -9.95 4.13
CA TRP A 265 -5.73 -10.15 3.98
C TRP A 265 -6.15 -11.61 4.18
N PHE A 266 -5.41 -12.57 3.62
CA PHE A 266 -5.67 -14.00 3.84
C PHE A 266 -5.51 -14.40 5.30
N THR A 267 -4.45 -13.94 5.97
CA THR A 267 -4.24 -14.18 7.40
C THR A 267 -5.46 -13.71 8.19
N ARG A 268 -5.94 -12.49 7.93
CA ARG A 268 -7.14 -11.95 8.60
C ARG A 268 -8.42 -12.71 8.29
N MET A 269 -8.61 -13.18 7.06
CA MET A 269 -9.75 -14.02 6.71
C MET A 269 -9.76 -15.34 7.48
N ASN A 270 -8.59 -15.94 7.74
CA ASN A 270 -8.48 -17.22 8.46
C ASN A 270 -8.70 -17.07 9.96
N GLU A 271 -8.39 -15.90 10.53
CA GLU A 271 -8.61 -15.58 11.95
C GLU A 271 -10.08 -15.27 12.27
N THR A 272 -10.90 -14.96 11.25
CA THR A 272 -12.27 -14.50 11.45
C THR A 272 -13.29 -15.60 11.13
N PRO A 273 -14.10 -16.06 12.10
CA PRO A 273 -15.18 -17.00 11.84
C PRO A 273 -16.11 -16.48 10.72
N ASP A 274 -16.48 -17.36 9.79
CA ASP A 274 -17.38 -17.07 8.65
C ASP A 274 -16.91 -16.05 7.59
N ALA A 275 -15.76 -15.40 7.78
CA ALA A 275 -15.23 -14.40 6.84
C ALA A 275 -15.04 -14.97 5.43
N THR A 276 -14.48 -16.17 5.33
CA THR A 276 -14.27 -16.84 4.04
C THR A 276 -15.60 -17.07 3.30
N ALA A 277 -16.65 -17.49 4.01
CA ALA A 277 -17.96 -17.70 3.40
C ALA A 277 -18.58 -16.38 2.93
N ARG A 278 -18.49 -15.33 3.75
CA ARG A 278 -18.99 -13.98 3.44
C ARG A 278 -18.32 -13.39 2.22
N VAL A 279 -16.99 -13.35 2.19
CA VAL A 279 -16.21 -12.83 1.07
C VAL A 279 -16.47 -13.64 -0.20
N ARG A 280 -16.58 -14.97 -0.13
CA ARG A 280 -16.91 -15.79 -1.30
C ARG A 280 -18.30 -15.48 -1.85
N VAL A 281 -19.30 -15.29 -0.99
CA VAL A 281 -20.65 -14.88 -1.42
C VAL A 281 -20.59 -13.50 -2.08
N PHE A 282 -19.86 -12.57 -1.47
CA PHE A 282 -19.66 -11.22 -1.99
C PHE A 282 -18.97 -11.21 -3.37
N LEU A 283 -17.95 -12.03 -3.58
CA LEU A 283 -17.18 -12.10 -4.84
C LEU A 283 -17.85 -12.93 -5.94
N ARG A 284 -18.80 -13.80 -5.59
CA ARG A 284 -19.43 -14.71 -6.56
C ARG A 284 -19.92 -14.02 -7.84
N PRO A 285 -20.62 -12.86 -7.78
CA PRO A 285 -21.06 -12.18 -9.00
C PRO A 285 -19.89 -11.70 -9.88
N LEU A 286 -18.80 -11.21 -9.25
CA LEU A 286 -17.61 -10.74 -9.97
C LEU A 286 -16.85 -11.90 -10.64
N ILE A 287 -16.74 -13.03 -9.93
CA ILE A 287 -16.11 -14.25 -10.47
C ILE A 287 -16.93 -14.79 -11.65
N GLN A 288 -18.26 -14.83 -11.54
CA GLN A 288 -19.13 -15.27 -12.62
C GLN A 288 -18.99 -14.39 -13.86
N ALA A 289 -19.04 -13.06 -13.70
CA ALA A 289 -18.86 -12.12 -14.80
C ALA A 289 -17.51 -12.32 -15.51
N ARG A 290 -16.42 -12.50 -14.74
CA ARG A 290 -15.08 -12.75 -15.30
C ARG A 290 -15.01 -14.07 -16.08
N LEU A 291 -15.62 -15.13 -15.56
CA LEU A 291 -15.66 -16.43 -16.25
C LEU A 291 -16.47 -16.36 -17.56
N GLU A 292 -17.55 -15.58 -17.58
CA GLU A 292 -18.33 -15.33 -18.79
C GLU A 292 -17.52 -14.55 -19.83
N GLN A 293 -16.79 -13.51 -19.43
CA GLN A 293 -15.87 -12.77 -20.31
C GLN A 293 -14.79 -13.68 -20.91
N ILE A 294 -14.18 -14.56 -20.11
CA ILE A 294 -13.16 -15.51 -20.58
C ILE A 294 -13.75 -16.46 -21.63
N ARG A 295 -14.93 -17.04 -21.36
CA ARG A 295 -15.61 -17.94 -22.30
C ARG A 295 -15.99 -17.23 -23.61
N ALA A 296 -16.39 -15.96 -23.53
CA ALA A 296 -16.71 -15.15 -24.71
C ALA A 296 -15.47 -14.92 -25.59
N ARG A 297 -14.30 -14.64 -25.00
CA ARG A 297 -13.04 -14.46 -25.75
C ARG A 297 -12.57 -15.74 -26.45
N GLN A 298 -12.68 -16.88 -25.78
CA GLN A 298 -12.29 -18.18 -26.34
C GLN A 298 -13.18 -18.61 -27.53
N THR A 299 -14.45 -18.21 -27.52
CA THR A 299 -15.39 -18.50 -28.62
C THR A 299 -15.23 -17.56 -29.81
N SER A 300 -14.79 -16.31 -29.59
CA SER A 300 -14.43 -15.40 -30.70
C SER A 300 -13.12 -15.79 -31.39
N GLU A 301 -12.11 -16.24 -30.64
CA GLU A 301 -10.80 -16.65 -31.20
C GLU A 301 -10.82 -17.98 -31.97
N THR A 302 -11.88 -18.78 -31.79
CA THR A 302 -12.08 -20.05 -32.52
C THR A 302 -12.98 -19.91 -33.75
N SER A 303 -13.50 -18.70 -34.00
CA SER A 303 -14.39 -18.40 -35.13
C SER A 303 -13.71 -17.62 -36.26
N ASP A 304 -12.42 -17.29 -36.11
CA ASP A 304 -11.51 -16.74 -37.14
C ASP A 304 -10.54 -17.83 -37.64
#